data_AF-A0A955VBV8-F1
#
_entry.id   AF-A0A955VBV8-F1
#
_cell.length_a   1.000
_cell.length_b   1.000
_cell.length_c   1.000
_cell.angle_alpha   90.00
_cell.angle_beta   90.00
_cell.angle_gamma   90.00
#
_symmetry.space_group_name_H-M   'P 1'
#
loop_
_entity.id
_entity.type
_entity.pdbx_description
1 polymer ?
#
loop_
_entity_poly.entity_id
_entity_poly.type
_entity_poly.pdbx_seq_one_letter_code
_entity_poly.pdbx_strand_id
1 'polypeptide(L)'
;MAHDQTGESGSAAEGGHGTDLVIEVVGGLDGTVEPAAWDALTGDDNPFVEHGFLAGLEASGSVGAGTGWVPRHLLVREADGGRLVGASPLYLKDDSYGEYIFDWGWANAAHRA
;
A
#
# COMPACT_ATOMS: atom_id res chain seq x y z
N MET A 1 -15.75 -22.41 -62.35
CA MET A 1 -16.36 -23.01 -61.15
C MET A 1 -15.39 -24.02 -60.57
N ALA A 2 -14.61 -23.57 -59.59
CA ALA A 2 -13.97 -24.38 -58.55
C ALA A 2 -13.50 -23.33 -57.54
N HIS A 3 -14.39 -23.01 -56.60
CA HIS A 3 -14.03 -22.27 -55.41
C HIS A 3 -13.33 -23.26 -54.49
N ASP A 4 -12.10 -22.97 -54.11
CA ASP A 4 -11.55 -23.52 -52.88
C ASP A 4 -10.71 -22.44 -52.20
N GLN A 5 -11.27 -21.94 -51.10
CA GLN A 5 -10.74 -20.90 -50.25
C GLN A 5 -9.80 -21.57 -49.25
N THR A 6 -8.50 -21.40 -49.40
CA THR A 6 -7.54 -21.82 -48.37
C THR A 6 -7.51 -20.75 -47.28
N GLY A 7 -8.05 -21.15 -46.12
CA GLY A 7 -8.31 -20.32 -44.97
C GLY A 7 -7.07 -19.64 -44.40
N GLU A 8 -7.29 -18.42 -43.95
CA GLU A 8 -6.41 -17.65 -43.09
C GLU A 8 -6.10 -18.45 -41.82
N SER A 9 -4.83 -18.78 -41.62
CA SER A 9 -4.35 -19.21 -40.31
C SER A 9 -4.26 -17.97 -39.41
N GLY A 10 -5.39 -17.61 -38.80
CA GLY A 10 -5.42 -16.73 -37.66
C GLY A 10 -4.69 -17.39 -36.49
N SER A 11 -3.39 -17.12 -36.37
CA SER A 11 -2.67 -17.31 -35.11
C SER A 11 -3.17 -16.22 -34.17
N ALA A 12 -4.26 -16.51 -33.46
CA ALA A 12 -4.64 -15.75 -32.29
C ALA A 12 -3.43 -15.77 -31.34
N ALA A 13 -2.70 -14.66 -31.30
CA ALA A 13 -1.84 -14.37 -30.17
C ALA A 13 -2.79 -14.17 -28.99
N GLU A 14 -3.08 -15.24 -28.26
CA GLU A 14 -3.55 -15.17 -26.88
C GLU A 14 -2.41 -14.58 -26.04
N GLY A 15 -2.23 -13.26 -26.16
CA GLY A 15 -1.27 -12.48 -25.40
C GLY A 15 -1.84 -12.06 -24.06
N GLY A 16 -2.37 -13.00 -23.29
CA GLY A 16 -2.66 -12.78 -21.87
C GLY A 16 -1.35 -12.83 -21.07
N HIS A 17 -0.45 -11.86 -21.28
CA HIS A 17 0.68 -11.71 -20.37
C HIS A 17 0.11 -11.12 -19.08
N GLY A 18 -0.24 -12.00 -18.13
CA GLY A 18 -0.46 -11.56 -16.75
C GLY A 18 0.81 -10.82 -16.33
N THR A 19 0.70 -9.52 -16.12
CA THR A 19 1.82 -8.69 -15.69
C THR A 19 2.32 -9.29 -14.38
N ASP A 20 3.59 -9.69 -14.34
CA ASP A 20 4.18 -10.19 -13.10
C ASP A 20 4.28 -9.02 -12.11
N LEU A 21 3.93 -9.27 -10.85
CA LEU A 21 3.79 -8.23 -9.82
C LEU A 21 4.68 -8.55 -8.63
N VAL A 22 5.38 -7.53 -8.14
CA VAL A 22 6.16 -7.58 -6.90
C VAL A 22 5.41 -6.80 -5.84
N ILE A 23 5.25 -7.40 -4.67
CA ILE A 23 4.67 -6.76 -3.48
C ILE A 23 5.80 -6.51 -2.49
N GLU A 24 5.91 -5.29 -2.01
CA GLU A 24 6.88 -4.88 -1.00
C GLU A 24 6.22 -4.09 0.13
N VAL A 25 6.82 -4.16 1.31
CA VAL A 25 6.41 -3.37 2.48
C VAL A 25 7.58 -2.47 2.85
N VAL A 26 7.34 -1.17 2.87
CA VAL A 26 8.35 -0.15 3.16
C VAL A 26 8.07 0.53 4.51
N GLY A 27 9.13 0.94 5.19
CA GLY A 27 9.05 1.54 6.54
C GLY A 27 8.78 3.04 6.57
N GLY A 28 8.70 3.68 5.40
CA GLY A 28 8.47 5.11 5.24
C GLY A 28 8.43 5.48 3.76
N LEU A 29 7.97 6.69 3.46
CA LEU A 29 7.82 7.17 2.07
C LEU A 29 9.04 7.97 1.60
N ASP A 30 9.68 8.72 2.50
CA ASP A 30 10.81 9.58 2.15
C ASP A 30 11.95 8.79 1.48
N GLY A 31 12.40 9.28 0.33
CA GLY A 31 13.43 8.64 -0.51
C GLY A 31 13.08 7.25 -1.06
N THR A 32 11.91 6.68 -0.75
CA THR A 32 11.53 5.31 -1.10
C THR A 32 10.51 5.27 -2.23
N VAL A 33 9.56 6.21 -2.23
CA VAL A 33 8.56 6.34 -3.29
C VAL A 33 8.60 7.77 -3.82
N GLU A 34 8.54 7.92 -5.14
CA GLU A 34 8.45 9.23 -5.76
C GLU A 34 7.02 9.79 -5.54
N PRO A 35 6.86 11.05 -5.08
CA PRO A 35 5.56 11.58 -4.71
C PRO A 35 4.53 11.51 -5.84
N ALA A 36 4.89 11.91 -7.07
CA ALA A 36 3.95 11.89 -8.19
C ALA A 36 3.52 10.47 -8.58
N ALA A 37 4.40 9.48 -8.44
CA ALA A 37 4.06 8.06 -8.67
C ALA A 37 3.05 7.53 -7.65
N TRP A 38 3.13 7.96 -6.39
CA TRP A 38 2.13 7.64 -5.37
C TRP A 38 0.82 8.39 -5.62
N ASP A 39 0.88 9.70 -5.83
CA ASP A 39 -0.30 10.56 -6.00
C ASP A 39 -1.09 10.24 -7.28
N ALA A 40 -0.44 9.64 -8.29
CA ALA A 40 -1.14 9.08 -9.45
C ALA A 40 -2.14 7.96 -9.10
N LEU A 41 -2.07 7.37 -7.90
CA LEU A 41 -2.96 6.30 -7.42
C LEU A 41 -4.11 6.81 -6.54
N THR A 42 -4.05 8.03 -6.02
CA THR A 42 -4.92 8.49 -4.93
C THR A 42 -6.23 9.12 -5.42
N GLY A 43 -6.29 9.52 -6.70
CA GLY A 43 -7.40 10.32 -7.24
C GLY A 43 -7.49 11.69 -6.57
N ASP A 44 -8.56 12.45 -6.87
CA ASP A 44 -8.67 13.87 -6.48
C ASP A 44 -9.45 14.10 -5.16
N ASP A 45 -10.07 13.06 -4.59
CA ASP A 45 -11.08 13.22 -3.52
C ASP A 45 -10.59 12.91 -2.10
N ASN A 46 -9.32 12.51 -1.91
CA ASN A 46 -8.82 12.10 -0.61
C ASN A 46 -7.39 12.60 -0.32
N PRO A 47 -7.23 13.82 0.22
CA PRO A 47 -5.91 14.36 0.54
C PRO A 47 -5.20 13.62 1.68
N PHE A 48 -5.92 12.81 2.46
CA PHE A 48 -5.34 12.07 3.59
C PHE A 48 -4.60 10.80 3.16
N VAL A 49 -4.67 10.44 1.89
CA VAL A 49 -3.87 9.34 1.32
C VAL A 49 -2.83 9.83 0.32
N GLU A 50 -2.74 11.13 0.06
CA GLU A 50 -1.66 11.73 -0.74
C GLU A 50 -0.31 11.55 -0.04
N HIS A 51 0.74 11.42 -0.86
CA HIS A 51 2.11 11.27 -0.41
C HIS A 51 2.51 12.40 0.54
N GLY A 52 2.18 13.65 0.19
CA GLY A 52 2.52 14.83 0.98
C GLY A 52 1.97 14.78 2.41
N PHE A 53 0.72 14.32 2.58
CA PHE A 53 0.11 14.18 3.89
C PHE A 53 0.77 13.06 4.70
N LEU A 54 0.93 11.88 4.10
CA LEU A 54 1.50 10.70 4.75
C LEU A 54 2.97 10.91 5.15
N ALA A 55 3.79 11.44 4.24
CA ALA A 55 5.18 11.81 4.54
C ALA A 55 5.25 12.92 5.59
N GLY A 56 4.27 13.83 5.62
CA GLY A 56 4.15 14.85 6.67
C GLY A 56 3.90 14.24 8.07
N LEU A 57 3.15 13.15 8.17
CA LEU A 57 2.98 12.43 9.45
C LEU A 57 4.30 11.83 9.93
N GLU A 58 5.07 11.25 9.02
CA GLU A 58 6.40 10.66 9.31
C GLU A 58 7.39 11.75 9.74
N ALA A 59 7.52 12.81 8.94
CA ALA A 59 8.47 13.89 9.19
C ALA A 59 8.17 14.68 10.47
N SER A 60 6.89 14.81 10.84
CA SER A 60 6.48 15.51 12.06
C SER A 60 6.61 14.66 13.33
N GLY A 61 6.88 13.35 13.20
CA GLY A 61 6.88 12.43 14.33
C GLY A 61 5.48 12.12 14.88
N SER A 62 4.43 12.36 14.09
CA SER A 62 3.06 11.93 14.44
C SER A 62 2.93 10.40 14.36
N VAL A 63 3.74 9.79 13.49
CA VAL A 63 3.96 8.34 13.38
C VAL A 63 5.46 8.06 13.39
N GLY A 64 5.85 6.85 13.75
CA GLY A 64 7.24 6.42 13.83
C GLY A 64 7.66 5.99 15.23
N ALA A 65 8.95 6.09 15.52
CA ALA A 65 9.51 5.60 16.78
C ALA A 65 8.89 6.30 17.99
N GLY A 66 8.34 5.52 18.92
CA GLY A 66 7.81 6.01 20.19
C GLY A 66 6.39 6.59 20.14
N THR A 67 5.69 6.52 18.99
CA THR A 67 4.30 7.01 18.88
C THR A 67 3.26 5.91 19.09
N GLY A 68 3.69 4.64 19.10
CA GLY A 68 2.83 3.48 19.05
C GLY A 68 2.34 3.10 17.66
N TRP A 69 2.63 3.92 16.65
CA TRP A 69 2.20 3.75 15.25
C TRP A 69 3.40 3.75 14.32
N VAL A 70 3.79 2.58 13.81
CA VAL A 70 4.96 2.42 12.94
C VAL A 70 4.52 2.28 11.49
N PRO A 71 4.94 3.17 10.57
CA PRO A 71 4.60 3.06 9.14
C PRO A 71 5.08 1.75 8.52
N ARG A 72 4.23 1.13 7.69
CA ARG A 72 4.47 -0.12 6.96
C ARG A 72 3.75 -0.13 5.61
N HIS A 73 3.93 0.91 4.81
CA HIS A 73 3.22 1.08 3.54
C HIS A 73 3.45 -0.11 2.61
N LEU A 74 2.37 -0.62 2.03
CA LEU A 74 2.42 -1.69 1.05
C LEU A 74 2.48 -1.08 -0.34
N LEU A 75 3.38 -1.59 -1.18
CA LEU A 75 3.53 -1.19 -2.58
C LEU A 75 3.39 -2.42 -3.47
N VAL A 76 2.79 -2.22 -4.64
CA VAL A 76 2.69 -3.21 -5.71
C VAL A 76 3.32 -2.60 -6.96
N ARG A 77 4.31 -3.30 -7.52
CA ARG A 77 5.03 -2.87 -8.72
C ARG A 77 4.94 -3.92 -9.81
N GLU A 78 4.97 -3.47 -11.07
CA GLU A 78 5.27 -4.35 -12.19
C GLU A 78 6.70 -4.89 -12.04
N ALA A 79 6.86 -6.21 -12.13
CA ALA A 79 8.16 -6.86 -12.03
C ALA A 79 9.09 -6.41 -13.18
N ASP A 80 8.51 -6.14 -14.35
CA ASP A 80 9.18 -5.47 -15.46
C ASP A 80 8.96 -3.95 -15.37
N GLY A 81 10.03 -3.18 -15.49
CA GLY A 81 9.99 -1.71 -15.44
C GLY A 81 9.78 -1.08 -14.05
N GLY A 82 9.37 -1.82 -13.02
CA GLY A 82 9.31 -1.35 -11.63
C GLY A 82 8.25 -0.28 -11.35
N ARG A 83 7.32 -0.08 -12.29
CA ARG A 83 6.26 0.92 -12.21
C ARG A 83 5.35 0.61 -11.03
N LEU A 84 5.05 1.62 -10.21
CA LEU A 84 4.09 1.49 -9.13
C LEU A 84 2.67 1.38 -9.71
N VAL A 85 1.94 0.34 -9.32
CA VAL A 85 0.58 0.04 -9.80
C VAL A 85 -0.44 -0.09 -8.67
N GLY A 86 0.01 -0.12 -7.43
CA GLY A 86 -0.83 -0.10 -6.26
C GLY A 86 -0.05 0.32 -5.03
N ALA A 87 -0.71 0.96 -4.10
CA ALA A 87 -0.15 1.34 -2.82
C ALA A 87 -1.25 1.34 -1.74
N SER A 88 -0.87 1.08 -0.50
CA SER A 88 -1.76 1.21 0.65
C SER A 88 -0.98 1.72 1.85
N PRO A 89 -1.42 2.84 2.47
CA PRO A 89 -0.82 3.29 3.71
C PRO A 89 -1.23 2.34 4.84
N LEU A 90 -0.24 1.79 5.54
CA LEU A 90 -0.47 0.88 6.67
C LEU A 90 0.40 1.29 7.85
N TYR A 91 -0.10 1.01 9.04
CA TYR A 91 0.61 1.26 10.29
C TYR A 91 0.52 0.02 11.18
N LEU A 92 1.67 -0.42 11.67
CA LEU A 92 1.75 -1.41 12.74
C LEU A 92 1.55 -0.68 14.07
N LYS A 93 0.56 -1.12 14.84
CA LYS A 93 0.36 -0.67 16.23
C LYS A 93 1.16 -1.57 17.16
N ASP A 94 2.05 -1.00 17.96
CA ASP A 94 2.99 -1.77 18.81
C ASP A 94 2.50 -2.01 20.24
N ASP A 95 1.47 -1.28 20.67
CA ASP A 95 0.88 -1.37 21.99
C ASP A 95 -0.65 -1.41 21.92
N SER A 96 -1.29 -1.72 23.06
CA SER A 96 -2.74 -1.69 23.18
C SER A 96 -3.30 -0.38 23.76
N TYR A 97 -2.47 0.65 23.90
CA TYR A 97 -2.85 1.86 24.62
C TYR A 97 -3.98 2.57 23.86
N GLY A 98 -5.10 2.84 24.57
CA GLY A 98 -6.27 3.51 24.01
C GLY A 98 -7.30 2.61 23.29
N GLU A 99 -7.07 1.30 23.11
CA GLU A 99 -8.11 0.42 22.54
C GLU A 99 -9.09 -0.13 23.59
N TYR A 100 -8.71 -0.07 24.87
CA TYR A 100 -9.53 -0.44 26.02
C TYR A 100 -9.67 0.72 27.00
N ILE A 101 -10.22 1.85 26.55
CA ILE A 101 -10.48 3.05 27.39
C ILE A 101 -11.32 2.71 28.66
N PHE A 102 -11.92 1.51 28.74
CA PHE A 102 -12.76 1.07 29.86
C PHE A 102 -12.11 0.05 30.84
N ASP A 103 -10.89 -0.44 30.60
CA ASP A 103 -10.29 -1.52 31.43
C ASP A 103 -9.38 -1.03 32.57
N TRP A 104 -9.13 0.28 32.68
CA TRP A 104 -8.35 0.87 33.77
C TRP A 104 -8.92 0.52 35.16
N GLY A 105 -10.23 0.25 35.26
CA GLY A 105 -10.87 -0.21 36.49
C GLY A 105 -10.50 -1.65 36.86
N TRP A 106 -10.45 -2.56 35.88
CA TRP A 106 -10.12 -3.97 36.09
C TRP A 106 -8.62 -4.19 36.31
N ALA A 107 -7.78 -3.48 35.54
CA ALA A 107 -6.32 -3.52 35.72
C ALA A 107 -5.90 -3.02 37.12
N ASN A 108 -6.53 -1.95 37.62
CA ASN A 108 -6.29 -1.47 38.98
C ASN A 108 -6.80 -2.42 40.06
N ALA A 109 -7.90 -3.14 39.82
CA ALA A 109 -8.42 -4.13 40.76
C ALA A 109 -7.47 -5.34 40.88
N ALA A 110 -6.91 -5.82 39.77
CA ALA A 110 -5.94 -6.92 39.76
C ALA A 110 -4.63 -6.58 40.49
N HIS A 111 -4.13 -5.34 40.36
CA HIS A 111 -2.94 -4.91 41.11
C HIS A 111 -3.17 -4.70 42.61
N ARG A 112 -4.43 -4.67 43.06
CA ARG A 112 -4.81 -4.49 44.47
C ARG A 112 -5.33 -5.78 45.13
N ALA A 113 -5.39 -6.89 44.39
CA ALA A 113 -5.84 -8.20 44.86
C ALA A 113 -4.67 -9.08 45.33
#